data_AF-A0A6P6DL38-F1
#
_entry.id   AF-A0A6P6DL38-F1
#
_cell.length_a   1.000
_cell.length_b   1.000
_cell.length_c   1.000
_cell.angle_alpha   90.00
_cell.angle_beta   90.00
_cell.angle_gamma   90.00
#
_symmetry.space_group_name_H-M   'P 1'
#
loop_
_entity.id
_entity.type
_entity.pdbx_description
1 polymer ?
#
loop_
_entity_poly.entity_id
_entity_poly.type
_entity_poly.pdbx_seq_one_letter_code
_entity_poly.pdbx_strand_id
1 'polypeptide(L)'
;MTSLFTQEIRLSKRHEKIVSQRLMLLQQMESKLGNQNTEKPSQQQAETAFKRNLSLLKTCYWASVEEYIPKWEQFLLGQAPYPISVENQKEAENTVLNGTR
;
A
#
# COMPACT_ATOMS: atom_id res chain seq x y z
N MET A 1 45.26 22.47 -36.42
CA MET A 1 44.26 22.97 -35.45
C MET A 1 42.88 22.83 -36.07
N THR A 2 41.95 22.11 -35.45
CA THR A 2 40.57 22.03 -35.95
C THR A 2 39.84 23.33 -35.64
N SER A 3 39.17 23.92 -36.64
CA SER A 3 38.37 25.12 -36.46
C SER A 3 37.24 24.88 -35.45
N LEU A 4 36.92 25.90 -34.63
CA LEU A 4 35.81 25.90 -33.68
C LEU A 4 34.48 25.48 -34.34
N PHE A 5 34.26 25.96 -35.57
CA PHE A 5 33.08 25.60 -36.38
C PHE A 5 33.00 24.09 -36.66
N THR A 6 34.13 23.44 -36.95
CA THR A 6 34.19 21.99 -37.17
C THR A 6 33.89 21.21 -35.88
N GLN A 7 34.30 21.74 -34.73
CA GLN A 7 34.00 21.14 -33.43
C GLN A 7 32.52 21.26 -33.07
N GLU A 8 31.90 22.40 -33.34
CA GLU A 8 30.47 22.64 -33.13
C GLU A 8 29.61 21.69 -33.98
N ILE A 9 29.93 21.55 -35.27
CA ILE A 9 29.26 20.57 -36.15
C ILE A 9 29.35 19.15 -35.59
N ARG A 10 30.51 18.75 -35.08
CA ARG A 10 30.71 17.42 -34.47
C ARG A 10 29.90 17.25 -33.19
N LEU A 11 29.78 18.30 -32.38
CA LEU A 11 28.98 18.29 -31.16
C LEU A 11 27.49 18.16 -31.50
N SER A 12 26.98 18.94 -32.44
CA SER A 12 25.57 18.87 -32.88
C SER A 12 25.24 17.48 -33.41
N LYS A 13 26.11 16.87 -34.22
CA LYS A 13 25.90 15.48 -34.69
C LYS A 13 25.84 14.46 -33.55
N ARG A 14 26.65 14.63 -32.49
CA ARG A 14 26.57 13.76 -31.30
C ARG A 14 25.29 14.00 -30.52
N HIS A 15 24.86 15.26 -30.39
CA HIS A 15 23.62 15.62 -29.72
C HIS A 15 22.42 14.96 -30.39
N GLU A 16 22.28 15.09 -31.71
CA GLU A 16 21.20 14.45 -32.48
C GLU A 16 21.14 12.93 -32.27
N LYS A 17 22.31 12.28 -32.24
CA LYS A 17 22.39 10.83 -31.97
C LYS A 17 21.91 10.49 -30.55
N ILE A 18 22.30 11.27 -29.55
CA ILE A 18 21.87 11.08 -28.16
C ILE A 18 20.36 11.30 -28.03
N VAL A 19 19.83 12.36 -28.66
CA VAL A 19 18.40 12.66 -28.65
C VAL A 19 17.61 11.54 -29.32
N SER A 20 18.06 11.05 -30.48
CA SER A 20 17.43 9.92 -31.18
C SER A 20 17.41 8.63 -30.35
N GLN A 21 18.53 8.31 -29.68
CA GLN A 21 18.62 7.14 -28.79
C GLN A 21 17.68 7.26 -27.58
N ARG A 22 17.62 8.45 -26.97
CA ARG A 22 16.70 8.72 -25.86
C ARG A 22 15.24 8.59 -26.30
N LEU A 23 14.89 9.12 -27.47
CA LEU A 23 13.55 9.02 -28.03
C LEU A 23 13.13 7.55 -28.23
N MET A 24 14.00 6.74 -28.83
CA MET A 24 13.73 5.31 -29.02
C MET A 24 13.54 4.57 -27.69
N LEU A 25 14.38 4.86 -26.68
CA LEU A 25 14.25 4.25 -25.35
C LEU A 25 12.94 4.64 -24.67
N LEU A 26 12.55 5.91 -24.76
CA LEU A 26 11.27 6.38 -24.21
C LEU A 26 10.09 5.67 -24.87
N GLN A 27 10.08 5.57 -26.21
CA GLN A 27 9.04 4.85 -26.94
C GLN A 27 9.03 3.35 -26.61
N GLN A 28 10.19 2.74 -26.38
CA GLN A 28 10.28 1.35 -25.95
C GLN A 28 9.76 1.16 -24.53
N MET A 29 10.03 2.10 -23.61
CA MET A 29 9.48 2.07 -22.26
C MET A 29 7.96 2.26 -22.26
N GLU A 30 7.45 3.16 -23.07
CA GLU A 30 6.02 3.42 -23.22
C GLU A 30 5.28 2.22 -23.83
N SER A 31 5.84 1.57 -24.85
CA SER A 31 5.25 0.35 -25.42
C SER A 31 5.30 -0.85 -24.46
N LYS A 32 6.35 -0.98 -23.66
CA LYS A 32 6.41 -1.97 -22.57
C LYS A 32 5.34 -1.69 -21.51
N LEU A 33 5.12 -0.44 -21.14
CA LEU A 33 4.05 -0.03 -20.22
C LEU A 33 2.66 -0.32 -20.83
N GLY A 34 2.49 -0.06 -22.14
CA GLY A 34 1.29 -0.40 -22.90
C GLY A 34 0.99 -1.90 -22.93
N ASN A 35 2.02 -2.75 -22.98
CA ASN A 35 1.87 -4.21 -22.97
C ASN A 35 1.56 -4.77 -21.56
N GLN A 36 2.02 -4.13 -20.48
CA GLN A 36 1.63 -4.48 -19.10
C GLN A 36 0.13 -4.21 -18.83
N ASN A 37 -0.53 -3.35 -19.61
CA ASN A 37 -1.99 -3.13 -19.55
C ASN A 37 -2.81 -4.29 -20.14
N THR A 38 -2.16 -5.40 -20.56
CA THR A 38 -2.84 -6.65 -20.91
C THR A 38 -3.07 -7.57 -19.69
N GLU A 39 -2.53 -7.22 -18.52
CA GLU A 39 -2.90 -7.82 -17.23
C GLU A 39 -4.22 -7.27 -16.64
N LYS A 40 -5.05 -6.64 -17.47
CA LYS A 40 -6.41 -6.20 -17.14
C LYS A 40 -7.24 -7.21 -16.31
N PRO A 41 -7.21 -8.53 -16.57
CA PRO A 41 -7.96 -9.46 -15.70
C PRO A 41 -7.37 -9.60 -14.29
N SER A 42 -6.04 -9.54 -14.14
CA SER A 42 -5.36 -9.66 -12.83
C SER A 42 -5.56 -8.40 -11.98
N GLN A 43 -5.47 -7.22 -12.60
CA GLN A 43 -5.64 -5.95 -11.91
C GLN A 43 -7.09 -5.71 -11.46
N GLN A 44 -8.07 -6.09 -12.30
CA GLN A 44 -9.49 -6.05 -11.92
C GLN A 44 -9.80 -7.02 -10.77
N GLN A 45 -9.16 -8.19 -10.74
CA GLN A 45 -9.32 -9.14 -9.64
C GLN A 45 -8.70 -8.63 -8.34
N ALA A 46 -7.51 -8.02 -8.41
CA ALA A 46 -6.87 -7.38 -7.27
C ALA A 46 -7.71 -6.20 -6.73
N GLU A 47 -8.27 -5.38 -7.62
CA GLU A 47 -9.10 -4.23 -7.25
C GLU A 47 -10.48 -4.66 -6.69
N THR A 48 -11.05 -5.74 -7.23
CA THR A 48 -12.27 -6.37 -6.69
C THR A 48 -12.01 -7.01 -5.32
N ALA A 49 -10.89 -7.73 -5.17
CA ALA A 49 -10.47 -8.31 -3.89
C ALA A 49 -10.21 -7.22 -2.85
N PHE A 50 -9.57 -6.11 -3.23
CA PHE A 50 -9.36 -4.95 -2.36
C PHE A 50 -10.69 -4.36 -1.88
N LYS A 51 -11.65 -4.13 -2.79
CA LYS A 51 -12.99 -3.62 -2.43
C LYS A 51 -13.73 -4.59 -1.49
N ARG A 52 -13.66 -5.89 -1.76
CA ARG A 52 -14.25 -6.92 -0.89
C ARG A 52 -13.62 -6.92 0.50
N ASN A 53 -12.29 -6.91 0.58
CA ASN A 53 -11.55 -6.91 1.84
C ASN A 53 -11.83 -5.65 2.66
N LEU A 54 -11.90 -4.49 2.01
CA LEU A 54 -12.28 -3.23 2.66
C LEU A 54 -13.71 -3.29 3.23
N SER A 55 -14.65 -3.85 2.48
CA SER A 55 -16.02 -4.04 2.95
C SER A 55 -16.08 -4.97 4.17
N LEU A 56 -15.41 -6.12 4.08
CA LEU A 56 -15.32 -7.08 5.20
C LEU A 56 -14.70 -6.44 6.44
N LEU A 57 -13.60 -5.70 6.29
CA LEU A 57 -12.95 -5.01 7.40
C LEU A 57 -13.88 -3.99 8.06
N LYS A 58 -14.62 -3.21 7.26
CA LYS A 58 -15.63 -2.26 7.79
C LYS A 58 -16.73 -2.99 8.55
N THR A 59 -17.24 -4.09 8.01
CA THR A 59 -18.26 -4.91 8.69
C THR A 59 -17.74 -5.45 10.02
N CYS A 60 -16.53 -6.02 10.05
CA CYS A 60 -15.92 -6.51 11.28
C CYS A 60 -15.67 -5.38 12.29
N TYR A 61 -15.23 -4.21 11.82
CA TYR A 61 -15.03 -3.04 12.66
C TYR A 61 -16.35 -2.60 13.32
N TRP A 62 -17.41 -2.41 12.54
CA TRP A 62 -18.70 -1.99 13.08
C TRP A 62 -19.32 -3.05 14.00
N ALA A 63 -19.20 -4.33 13.67
CA ALA A 63 -19.64 -5.41 14.55
C ALA A 63 -18.86 -5.40 15.89
N SER A 64 -17.55 -5.15 15.85
CA SER A 64 -16.75 -4.99 17.07
C SER A 64 -17.22 -3.76 17.86
N VAL A 65 -17.43 -2.62 17.20
CA VAL A 65 -17.93 -1.41 17.85
C VAL A 65 -19.27 -1.67 18.55
N GLU A 66 -20.22 -2.32 17.90
CA GLU A 66 -21.51 -2.69 18.49
C GLU A 66 -21.35 -3.63 19.70
N GLU A 67 -20.39 -4.57 19.66
CA GLU A 67 -20.10 -5.46 20.79
C GLU A 67 -19.50 -4.72 22.00
N TYR A 68 -18.66 -3.71 21.75
CA TYR A 68 -17.93 -3.01 22.80
C TYR A 68 -18.66 -1.76 23.34
N ILE A 69 -19.51 -1.09 22.56
CA ILE A 69 -20.25 0.11 22.99
C ILE A 69 -20.96 -0.11 24.33
N PRO A 70 -21.74 -1.18 24.55
CA PRO A 70 -22.44 -1.38 25.82
C PRO A 70 -21.50 -1.50 27.02
N LYS A 71 -20.31 -2.12 26.83
CA LYS A 71 -19.28 -2.26 27.86
C LYS A 71 -18.69 -0.88 28.22
N TRP A 72 -18.44 -0.04 27.20
CA TRP A 72 -17.99 1.33 27.39
C TRP A 72 -19.04 2.22 28.05
N GLU A 73 -20.32 2.09 27.68
CA GLU A 73 -21.42 2.83 28.29
C GLU A 73 -21.51 2.56 29.80
N GLN A 74 -21.47 1.29 30.22
CA GLN A 74 -21.50 0.93 31.64
C GLN A 74 -20.33 1.54 32.42
N PHE A 75 -19.13 1.53 31.83
CA PHE A 75 -17.96 2.16 32.44
C PHE A 75 -18.11 3.66 32.57
N LEU A 76 -18.52 4.36 31.51
CA LEU A 76 -18.71 5.81 31.51
C LEU A 76 -19.79 6.27 32.48
N LEU A 77 -20.78 5.42 32.74
CA LEU A 77 -21.82 5.65 33.75
C LEU A 77 -21.37 5.29 35.18
N GLY A 78 -20.14 4.83 35.37
CA GLY A 78 -19.61 4.41 36.68
C GLY A 78 -20.21 3.11 37.21
N GLN A 79 -20.87 2.32 36.35
CA GLN A 79 -21.54 1.07 36.70
C GLN A 79 -20.63 -0.16 36.53
N ALA A 80 -19.54 -0.02 35.79
CA ALA A 80 -18.58 -1.09 35.53
C ALA A 80 -17.13 -0.58 35.61
N PRO A 81 -16.15 -1.46 35.88
CA PRO A 81 -14.72 -1.14 35.77
C PRO A 81 -14.30 -0.96 34.30
N TYR A 82 -13.08 -0.44 34.09
CA TYR A 82 -12.55 -0.15 32.76
C TYR A 82 -12.55 -1.40 31.85
N PRO A 83 -13.13 -1.31 30.62
CA PRO A 83 -13.13 -2.43 29.70
C PRO A 83 -11.72 -2.70 29.16
N ILE A 84 -11.17 -3.87 29.50
CA ILE A 84 -9.83 -4.29 29.11
C ILE A 84 -9.82 -4.63 27.60
N SER A 85 -8.89 -4.03 26.85
CA SER A 85 -8.67 -4.31 25.43
C SER A 85 -8.24 -5.77 25.21
N VAL A 86 -8.68 -6.38 24.10
CA VAL A 86 -8.38 -7.78 23.70
C VAL A 86 -6.88 -8.12 23.67
N GLU A 87 -6.02 -7.11 23.52
CA GLU A 87 -4.56 -7.25 23.57
C GLU A 87 -4.06 -7.78 24.94
N ASN A 88 -4.68 -7.35 26.04
CA ASN A 88 -4.20 -7.63 27.41
C ASN A 88 -4.81 -8.90 28.02
N GLN A 89 -5.78 -9.52 27.35
CA GLN A 89 -6.45 -10.75 27.82
C GLN A 89 -5.49 -11.95 27.77
N LYS A 90 -4.59 -11.97 26.78
CA LYS A 90 -3.56 -13.00 26.62
C LYS A 90 -2.49 -12.95 27.72
N GLU A 91 -2.25 -11.78 28.29
CA GLU A 91 -1.27 -11.59 29.36
C GLU A 91 -1.86 -11.98 30.73
N ALA A 92 -3.14 -11.67 30.95
CA ALA A 92 -3.87 -12.11 32.15
C ALA A 92 -3.96 -13.65 32.25
N GLU A 93 -4.24 -14.36 31.15
CA GLU A 93 -4.30 -15.83 31.14
C GLU A 93 -2.93 -16.49 31.41
N ASN A 94 -1.83 -15.90 30.95
CA ASN A 94 -0.48 -16.42 31.20
C ASN A 94 0.02 -16.22 32.64
N THR A 95 -0.49 -15.21 33.37
CA THR A 95 -0.14 -15.04 34.80
C THR A 95 -0.86 -16.03 35.72
N VAL A 96 -2.09 -16.44 35.39
CA VAL A 96 -2.87 -17.41 36.18
C VAL A 96 -2.28 -18.82 36.09
N LEU A 97 -1.69 -19.19 34.94
CA LEU A 97 -1.08 -20.51 34.74
C LEU A 97 0.29 -20.67 35.42
N ASN A 98 1.06 -19.59 35.57
CA ASN A 98 2.43 -19.66 36.14
C ASN A 98 2.49 -19.53 37.68
N GLY A 99 1.34 -19.30 38.34
CA GLY A 99 1.22 -19.19 39.80
C GLY A 99 0.87 -20.49 40.54
N THR A 100 0.74 -21.62 39.83
CA THR A 100 0.38 -22.92 40.45
C THR A 100 1.56 -23.90 40.41
N ARG A 101 2.68 -23.53 41.03
CA ARG A 101 3.77 -24.47 41.35
C ARG A 101 4.23 -24.32 42.79
#